data_AF-A0A3P7IMY1-F1
#
_entry.id   AF-A0A3P7IMY1-F1
#
_cell.length_a   1.000
_cell.length_b   1.000
_cell.length_c   1.000
_cell.angle_alpha   90.00
_cell.angle_beta   90.00
_cell.angle_gamma   90.00
#
_symmetry.space_group_name_H-M   'P 1'
#
loop_
_entity.id
_entity.type
_entity.pdbx_description
1 polymer ?
#
loop_
_entity_poly.entity_id
_entity_poly.type
_entity_poly.pdbx_seq_one_letter_code
_entity_poly.pdbx_strand_id
1 'polypeptide(L)'
;MSLLGMLKREKDHRALPTSGGQRYVTVGLLGTFNGNPIDDLMSPDGHITVVNHPPTEQDNINAYKFGSRWRVDGSRHKPLFQDDIKPIYNPLQFGDDRRYNPVHDPYRLQYNASLVFTLDEVRVACQNVYECEYDYFLTGRREIAMDTLEVQSKLMELKHKGTQRIQSCGALLVAPGAVKYPPGNNYLDGVTVTFTCKPEYFIHGTPQRTCVNGSWTPGWHVWCRCKLTSNFAVCS
;
A
#
# COMPACT_ATOMS: atom_id res chain seq x y z
N MET A 1 3.07 1.14 -21.14
CA MET A 1 3.77 -0.14 -20.87
C MET A 1 2.77 -1.26 -21.11
N SER A 2 3.03 -2.11 -22.10
CA SER A 2 2.15 -3.23 -22.41
C SER A 2 2.33 -4.32 -21.33
N LEU A 3 1.24 -4.73 -20.68
CA LEU A 3 1.20 -5.84 -19.71
C LEU A 3 1.40 -7.22 -20.36
N LEU A 4 1.68 -7.27 -21.65
CA LEU A 4 2.01 -8.50 -22.39
C LEU A 4 3.34 -9.08 -21.88
N GLY A 5 3.26 -10.17 -21.11
CA GLY A 5 4.42 -10.99 -20.75
C GLY A 5 4.87 -10.97 -19.29
N MET A 6 4.01 -10.63 -18.33
CA MET A 6 4.39 -10.66 -16.90
C MET A 6 3.97 -11.93 -16.14
N LEU A 7 2.97 -12.67 -16.63
CA LEU A 7 2.48 -13.88 -15.96
C LEU A 7 2.63 -15.11 -16.86
N LYS A 8 3.03 -16.22 -16.26
CA LYS A 8 3.14 -17.55 -16.89
C LYS A 8 2.48 -18.61 -16.01
N ARG A 9 2.11 -19.76 -16.60
CA ARG A 9 1.75 -20.96 -15.82
C ARG A 9 2.97 -21.86 -15.64
N GLU A 10 3.19 -22.28 -14.41
CA GLU A 10 4.24 -23.22 -14.04
C GLU A 10 3.62 -24.47 -13.41
N LYS A 11 4.25 -25.65 -13.57
CA LYS A 11 3.74 -26.88 -12.95
C LYS A 11 3.96 -26.81 -11.45
N ASP A 12 2.92 -27.14 -10.70
CA ASP A 12 2.99 -27.18 -9.24
C ASP A 12 3.65 -28.48 -8.78
N HIS A 13 4.95 -28.44 -8.53
CA HIS A 13 5.72 -29.57 -8.03
C HIS A 13 5.48 -29.86 -6.54
N ARG A 14 4.78 -28.98 -5.80
CA ARG A 14 4.47 -29.14 -4.37
C ARG A 14 3.08 -29.73 -4.12
N ALA A 15 2.24 -29.79 -5.15
CA ALA A 15 0.94 -30.41 -5.05
C ALA A 15 1.06 -31.94 -5.02
N LEU A 16 0.49 -32.56 -3.98
CA LEU A 16 0.26 -34.01 -3.95
C LEU A 16 -0.56 -34.42 -5.18
N PRO A 17 -0.17 -35.47 -5.92
CA PRO A 17 -0.90 -35.93 -7.09
C PRO A 17 -2.25 -36.52 -6.65
N THR A 18 -3.30 -35.70 -6.65
CA THR A 18 -4.68 -36.18 -6.53
C THR A 18 -5.15 -36.58 -7.92
N SER A 19 -5.35 -37.89 -8.13
CA SER A 19 -6.06 -38.52 -9.25
C SER A 19 -5.99 -37.77 -10.60
N GLY A 20 -4.87 -37.93 -11.30
CA GLY A 20 -4.79 -37.78 -12.76
C GLY A 20 -4.67 -36.37 -13.35
N GLY A 21 -4.62 -35.30 -12.56
CA GLY A 21 -4.46 -33.93 -13.05
C GLY A 21 -3.10 -33.31 -12.73
N GLN A 22 -2.40 -32.77 -13.74
CA GLN A 22 -1.28 -31.85 -13.48
C GLN A 22 -1.84 -30.51 -12.95
N ARG A 23 -1.45 -30.13 -11.74
CA ARG A 23 -1.80 -28.83 -11.15
C ARG A 23 -0.82 -27.77 -11.65
N TYR A 24 -1.35 -26.61 -12.03
CA TYR A 24 -0.57 -25.47 -12.52
C TYR A 24 -0.82 -24.28 -11.60
N VAL A 25 0.22 -23.46 -11.38
CA VAL A 25 0.15 -22.22 -10.62
C VAL A 25 0.54 -21.05 -11.52
N THR A 26 -0.12 -19.91 -11.32
CA THR A 26 0.19 -18.66 -12.00
C THR A 26 1.34 -17.97 -11.27
N VAL A 27 2.38 -17.59 -11.99
CA VAL A 27 3.56 -16.92 -11.41
C VAL A 27 3.98 -15.74 -12.27
N GLY A 28 4.66 -14.75 -11.69
CA GLY A 28 5.13 -13.56 -12.40
C GLY A 28 5.89 -12.59 -11.51
N LEU A 29 6.06 -11.35 -11.98
CA LEU A 29 6.87 -10.32 -11.30
C LEU A 29 6.53 -10.11 -9.80
N LEU A 30 5.29 -10.41 -9.41
CA LEU A 30 4.81 -10.26 -8.05
C LEU A 30 4.92 -11.54 -7.18
N GLY A 31 5.56 -12.59 -7.68
CA GLY A 31 5.70 -13.87 -6.98
C GLY A 31 4.72 -14.94 -7.48
N THR A 32 4.29 -15.81 -6.57
CA THR A 32 3.44 -16.97 -6.87
C THR A 32 1.99 -16.68 -6.49
N PHE A 33 1.07 -16.78 -7.44
CA PHE A 33 -0.36 -16.53 -7.17
C PHE A 33 -1.03 -17.77 -6.57
N ASN A 34 -0.77 -18.01 -5.29
CA ASN A 34 -1.27 -19.17 -4.53
C ASN A 34 -1.92 -18.80 -3.18
N GLY A 35 -2.00 -17.51 -2.83
CA GLY A 35 -2.55 -17.03 -1.56
C GLY A 35 -1.59 -17.16 -0.37
N ASN A 36 -0.33 -17.52 -0.58
CA ASN A 36 0.70 -17.56 0.43
C ASN A 36 1.48 -16.23 0.46
N PRO A 37 1.29 -15.37 1.48
CA PRO A 37 1.95 -14.07 1.52
C PRO A 37 3.47 -14.16 1.70
N ILE A 38 4.01 -15.33 2.04
CA ILE A 38 5.45 -15.52 2.26
C ILE A 38 6.21 -15.54 0.93
N ASP A 39 5.59 -15.98 -0.17
CA ASP A 39 6.25 -16.07 -1.48
C ASP A 39 5.86 -14.94 -2.45
N ASP A 40 5.15 -13.93 -1.95
CA ASP A 40 4.92 -12.66 -2.63
C ASP A 40 6.24 -11.90 -2.80
N LEU A 41 6.45 -11.29 -3.98
CA LEU A 41 7.65 -10.52 -4.34
C LEU A 41 8.98 -11.29 -4.22
N MET A 42 8.95 -12.62 -4.12
CA MET A 42 10.15 -13.44 -4.25
C MET A 42 10.53 -13.60 -5.72
N SER A 43 11.79 -13.92 -5.99
CA SER A 43 12.22 -14.37 -7.31
C SER A 43 11.87 -15.85 -7.53
N PRO A 44 11.94 -16.38 -8.76
CA PRO A 44 11.65 -17.79 -9.04
C PRO A 44 12.57 -18.78 -8.29
N ASP A 45 13.77 -18.35 -7.93
CA ASP A 45 14.74 -19.07 -7.09
C ASP A 45 14.49 -18.92 -5.58
N GLY A 46 13.40 -18.23 -5.18
CA GLY A 46 13.01 -18.05 -3.77
C GLY A 46 13.82 -16.98 -3.04
N HIS A 47 14.51 -16.09 -3.76
CA HIS A 47 15.32 -15.03 -3.18
C HIS A 47 14.52 -13.73 -3.06
N ILE A 48 14.68 -13.02 -1.94
CA ILE A 48 14.09 -11.69 -1.76
C ILE A 48 15.12 -10.66 -2.19
N THR A 49 14.71 -9.72 -3.05
CA THR A 49 15.56 -8.59 -3.44
C THR A 49 15.14 -7.36 -2.62
N VAL A 50 15.98 -6.95 -1.68
CA VAL A 50 15.78 -5.72 -0.92
C VAL A 50 16.51 -4.58 -1.62
N VAL A 51 15.82 -3.46 -1.78
CA VAL A 51 16.39 -2.21 -2.33
C VAL A 51 16.14 -1.08 -1.34
N ASN A 52 17.13 -0.21 -1.20
CA ASN A 52 17.01 0.97 -0.36
C ASN A 52 16.34 2.13 -1.10
N HIS A 53 15.87 3.12 -0.35
CA HIS A 53 15.38 4.38 -0.88
C HIS A 53 16.12 5.55 -0.22
N PRO A 54 16.71 6.47 -1.01
CA PRO A 54 16.87 6.41 -2.46
C PRO A 54 17.78 5.24 -2.90
N PRO A 55 17.57 4.65 -4.09
CA PRO A 55 18.32 3.48 -4.52
C PRO A 55 19.74 3.85 -4.99
N THR A 56 20.69 2.98 -4.69
CA THR A 56 22.05 3.02 -5.25
C THR A 56 22.09 2.39 -6.66
N GLU A 57 23.20 2.58 -7.41
CA GLU A 57 23.41 1.86 -8.68
C GLU A 57 23.31 0.34 -8.47
N GLN A 58 23.84 -0.17 -7.35
CA GLN A 58 23.75 -1.60 -7.02
C GLN A 58 22.31 -2.04 -6.73
N ASP A 59 21.50 -1.20 -6.07
CA ASP A 59 20.08 -1.48 -5.87
C ASP A 59 19.34 -1.55 -7.21
N ASN A 60 19.62 -0.63 -8.15
CA ASN A 60 19.06 -0.64 -9.49
C ASN A 60 19.48 -1.88 -10.30
N ILE A 61 20.74 -2.32 -10.18
CA ILE A 61 21.23 -3.58 -10.76
C ILE A 61 20.47 -4.77 -10.16
N ASN A 62 20.27 -4.78 -8.85
CA ASN A 62 19.57 -5.86 -8.16
C ASN A 62 18.10 -5.93 -8.59
N ALA A 63 17.41 -4.78 -8.68
CA ALA A 63 16.05 -4.68 -9.18
C ALA A 63 15.93 -5.15 -10.64
N TYR A 64 16.89 -4.79 -11.50
CA TYR A 64 16.93 -5.29 -12.88
C TYR A 64 17.11 -6.81 -12.94
N LYS A 65 18.04 -7.37 -12.16
CA LYS A 65 18.22 -8.84 -12.05
C LYS A 65 16.98 -9.54 -11.51
N PHE A 66 16.27 -8.92 -10.57
CA PHE A 66 14.99 -9.44 -10.09
C PHE A 66 13.95 -9.50 -11.21
N GLY A 67 13.74 -8.39 -11.93
CA GLY A 67 12.79 -8.33 -13.03
C GLY A 67 13.13 -9.29 -14.18
N SER A 68 14.41 -9.44 -14.51
CA SER A 68 14.86 -10.31 -15.61
C SER A 68 14.65 -11.80 -15.31
N ARG A 69 14.72 -12.22 -14.03
CA ARG A 69 14.35 -13.60 -13.63
C ARG A 69 12.87 -13.91 -13.87
N TRP A 70 12.01 -12.90 -13.77
CA TRP A 70 10.56 -13.04 -14.00
C TRP A 70 10.14 -12.89 -15.46
N ARG A 71 11.07 -12.65 -16.37
CA ARG A 71 10.78 -12.43 -17.79
C ARG A 71 10.08 -13.64 -18.41
N VAL A 72 8.99 -13.37 -19.13
CA VAL A 72 8.27 -14.39 -19.90
C VAL A 72 8.59 -14.21 -21.38
N ASP A 73 9.56 -14.97 -21.87
CA ASP A 73 10.01 -15.00 -23.28
C ASP A 73 9.19 -15.98 -24.15
N GLY A 74 8.31 -16.76 -23.53
CA GLY A 74 7.51 -17.80 -24.18
C GLY A 74 8.29 -19.05 -24.56
N SER A 75 9.59 -19.15 -24.22
CA SER A 75 10.44 -20.29 -24.60
C SER A 75 10.22 -21.50 -23.69
N ARG A 76 10.09 -21.27 -22.38
CA ARG A 76 9.93 -22.33 -21.36
C ARG A 76 8.49 -22.53 -20.90
N HIS A 77 7.67 -21.47 -20.91
CA HIS A 77 6.32 -21.50 -20.35
C HIS A 77 5.37 -20.72 -21.25
N LYS A 78 4.12 -21.20 -21.37
CA LYS A 78 3.08 -20.47 -22.09
C LYS A 78 2.67 -19.23 -21.27
N PRO A 79 2.87 -18.02 -21.79
CA PRO A 79 2.38 -16.79 -21.16
C PRO A 79 0.86 -16.80 -21.07
N LEU A 80 0.34 -16.18 -20.01
CA LEU A 80 -1.09 -16.10 -19.72
C LEU A 80 -1.80 -15.01 -20.53
N PHE A 81 -1.11 -13.90 -20.80
CA PHE A 81 -1.63 -12.78 -21.56
C PHE A 81 -0.84 -12.63 -22.86
N GLN A 82 -1.44 -13.08 -23.95
CA GLN A 82 -0.96 -12.83 -25.31
C GLN A 82 -2.14 -12.58 -26.22
N ASP A 83 -1.94 -11.70 -27.20
CA ASP A 83 -2.90 -11.49 -28.26
C ASP A 83 -2.97 -12.73 -29.16
N ASP A 84 -4.18 -13.05 -29.63
CA ASP A 84 -4.41 -14.13 -30.59
C ASP A 84 -3.71 -13.84 -31.92
N ILE A 85 -3.60 -12.56 -32.27
CA ILE A 85 -2.87 -12.06 -33.44
C ILE A 85 -1.46 -11.70 -33.00
N LYS A 86 -0.51 -12.59 -33.31
CA LYS A 86 0.91 -12.33 -33.05
C LYS A 86 1.48 -11.44 -34.16
N PRO A 87 2.29 -10.42 -33.83
CA PRO A 87 3.05 -9.72 -34.85
C PRO A 87 3.95 -10.73 -35.60
N ILE A 88 4.25 -10.46 -36.87
CA ILE A 88 5.10 -11.31 -37.73
C ILE A 88 6.45 -11.62 -37.06
N TYR A 89 6.91 -10.71 -36.20
CA TYR A 89 8.10 -10.88 -35.37
C TYR A 89 7.74 -10.80 -33.89
N ASN A 90 8.25 -11.72 -33.08
CA ASN A 90 7.97 -11.73 -31.63
C ASN A 90 8.72 -10.57 -30.93
N PRO A 91 8.03 -9.52 -30.42
CA PRO A 91 8.65 -8.39 -29.72
C PRO A 91 9.56 -8.84 -28.55
N LEU A 92 9.20 -9.95 -27.91
CA LEU A 92 9.91 -10.54 -26.77
C LEU A 92 11.27 -11.15 -27.16
N GLN A 93 11.54 -11.34 -28.45
CA GLN A 93 12.81 -11.87 -28.97
C GLN A 93 13.73 -10.79 -29.56
N PHE A 94 13.27 -9.56 -29.72
CA PHE A 94 14.11 -8.46 -30.23
C PHE A 94 15.11 -7.94 -29.20
N GLY A 95 14.85 -8.16 -27.92
CA GLY A 95 15.80 -7.87 -26.86
C GLY A 95 16.96 -8.86 -26.93
N ASP A 96 18.06 -8.48 -27.58
CA ASP A 96 19.31 -9.21 -27.46
C ASP A 96 19.97 -8.85 -26.12
N ASP A 97 19.73 -9.68 -25.11
CA ASP A 97 20.34 -9.53 -23.78
C ASP A 97 21.87 -9.51 -23.81
N ARG A 98 22.49 -10.03 -24.88
CA ARG A 98 23.95 -9.99 -25.03
C ARG A 98 24.45 -8.62 -25.46
N ARG A 99 23.58 -7.79 -26.05
CA ARG A 99 23.93 -6.46 -26.58
C ARG A 99 23.27 -5.32 -25.83
N TYR A 100 22.16 -5.55 -25.14
CA TYR A 100 21.49 -4.53 -24.35
C TYR A 100 21.91 -4.62 -22.87
N ASN A 101 22.71 -3.65 -22.43
CA ASN A 101 22.98 -3.44 -21.01
C ASN A 101 22.39 -2.07 -20.61
N PRO A 102 21.32 -2.02 -19.81
CA PRO A 102 20.74 -0.76 -19.41
C PRO A 102 21.69 0.03 -18.52
N VAL A 103 21.56 1.36 -18.55
CA VAL A 103 22.25 2.23 -17.60
C VAL A 103 21.51 2.18 -16.27
N HIS A 104 22.20 1.76 -15.21
CA HIS A 104 21.63 1.59 -13.87
C HIS A 104 21.78 2.83 -12.98
N ASP A 105 22.52 3.83 -13.45
CA ASP A 105 22.72 5.11 -12.78
C ASP A 105 22.45 6.26 -13.77
N PRO A 106 21.34 7.01 -13.59
CA PRO A 106 21.02 8.16 -14.43
C PRO A 106 22.16 9.19 -14.50
N TYR A 107 22.96 9.34 -13.44
CA TYR A 107 24.10 10.27 -13.42
C TYR A 107 25.18 9.89 -14.43
N ARG A 108 25.28 8.62 -14.84
CA ARG A 108 26.24 8.19 -15.88
C ARG A 108 25.84 8.64 -17.28
N LEU A 109 24.56 8.97 -17.50
CA LEU A 109 24.10 9.54 -18.78
C LEU A 109 24.66 10.96 -19.00
N GLN A 110 25.01 11.67 -17.92
CA GLN A 110 25.54 13.03 -17.96
C GLN A 110 26.88 13.15 -18.70
N TYR A 111 27.75 12.14 -18.60
CA TYR A 111 29.07 12.18 -19.23
C TYR A 111 29.04 11.95 -20.74
N ASN A 112 27.96 11.37 -21.26
CA ASN A 112 27.87 10.92 -22.65
C ASN A 112 26.82 11.66 -23.48
N ALA A 113 25.99 12.49 -22.86
CA ALA A 113 24.96 13.28 -23.54
C ALA A 113 25.22 14.78 -23.36
N SER A 114 25.07 15.55 -24.43
CA SER A 114 25.04 17.02 -24.38
C SER A 114 23.72 17.47 -23.72
N LEU A 115 23.62 17.35 -22.41
CA LEU A 115 22.47 17.83 -21.65
C LEU A 115 22.45 19.37 -21.66
N VAL A 116 21.25 19.95 -21.69
CA VAL A 116 21.03 21.41 -21.72
C VAL A 116 21.14 22.03 -20.31
N PHE A 117 21.21 21.21 -19.27
CA PHE A 117 21.14 21.61 -17.85
C PHE A 117 22.30 21.04 -17.03
N THR A 118 22.59 21.69 -15.90
CA THR A 118 23.66 21.28 -14.98
C THR A 118 23.14 20.42 -13.82
N LEU A 119 24.03 19.68 -13.16
CA LEU A 119 23.67 18.86 -11.98
C LEU A 119 23.07 19.71 -10.86
N ASP A 120 23.70 20.85 -10.58
CA ASP A 120 23.30 21.72 -9.47
C ASP A 120 21.95 22.38 -9.74
N GLU A 121 21.66 22.71 -11.01
CA GLU A 121 20.35 23.21 -11.42
C GLU A 121 19.24 22.18 -11.11
N VAL A 122 19.46 20.91 -11.46
CA VAL A 122 18.49 19.83 -11.20
C VAL A 122 18.30 19.62 -9.70
N ARG A 123 19.39 19.55 -8.92
CA ARG A 123 19.33 19.36 -7.46
C ARG A 123 18.58 20.48 -6.76
N VAL A 124 18.84 21.73 -7.16
CA VAL A 124 18.16 22.91 -6.62
C VAL A 124 16.68 22.89 -7.01
N ALA A 125 16.36 22.61 -8.27
CA ALA A 125 14.98 22.56 -8.74
C ALA A 125 14.18 21.44 -8.06
N CYS A 126 14.79 20.26 -7.90
CA CYS A 126 14.17 19.08 -7.31
C CYS A 126 14.25 19.01 -5.79
N GLN A 127 14.89 19.99 -5.12
CA GLN A 127 15.05 20.00 -3.65
C GLN A 127 15.70 18.70 -3.11
N ASN A 128 16.60 18.09 -3.88
CA ASN A 128 17.21 16.79 -3.60
C ASN A 128 16.22 15.60 -3.51
N VAL A 129 15.03 15.70 -4.11
CA VAL A 129 14.08 14.58 -4.21
C VAL A 129 14.47 13.67 -5.37
N TYR A 130 14.83 12.43 -5.04
CA TYR A 130 15.34 11.44 -5.98
C TYR A 130 14.41 11.20 -7.18
N GLU A 131 13.10 11.06 -6.96
CA GLU A 131 12.14 10.81 -8.05
C GLU A 131 12.08 11.97 -9.05
N CYS A 132 12.12 13.21 -8.55
CA CYS A 132 12.17 14.40 -9.39
C CYS A 132 13.47 14.43 -10.20
N GLU A 133 14.62 14.22 -9.55
CA GLU A 133 15.92 14.22 -10.22
C GLU A 133 15.98 13.14 -11.30
N TYR A 134 15.50 11.93 -10.99
CA TYR A 134 15.44 10.81 -11.91
C TYR A 134 14.65 11.15 -13.18
N ASP A 135 13.43 11.68 -13.03
CA ASP A 135 12.58 12.06 -14.16
C ASP A 135 13.17 13.24 -14.94
N TYR A 136 13.82 14.20 -14.25
CA TYR A 136 14.52 15.30 -14.90
C TYR A 136 15.64 14.75 -15.80
N PHE A 137 16.50 13.87 -15.29
CA PHE A 137 17.63 13.32 -16.05
C PHE A 137 17.18 12.48 -17.24
N LEU A 138 16.14 11.65 -17.08
CA LEU A 138 15.69 10.77 -18.14
C LEU A 138 14.88 11.47 -19.22
N THR A 139 14.04 12.43 -18.84
CA THR A 139 13.17 13.12 -19.80
C THR A 139 13.81 14.36 -20.39
N GLY A 140 14.78 14.95 -19.68
CA GLY A 140 15.38 16.24 -19.99
C GLY A 140 14.40 17.41 -19.89
N ARG A 141 13.21 17.22 -19.29
CA ARG A 141 12.16 18.23 -19.19
C ARG A 141 11.93 18.60 -17.74
N ARG A 142 12.06 19.89 -17.44
CA ARG A 142 11.81 20.43 -16.12
C ARG A 142 10.36 20.24 -15.69
N GLU A 143 9.42 20.35 -16.62
CA GLU A 143 7.99 20.32 -16.33
C GLU A 143 7.59 18.96 -15.75
N ILE A 144 8.07 17.87 -16.36
CA ILE A 144 7.79 16.50 -15.88
C ILE A 144 8.39 16.30 -14.47
N ALA A 145 9.62 16.77 -14.25
CA ALA A 145 10.27 16.66 -12.95
C ALA A 145 9.52 17.43 -11.85
N MET A 146 9.03 18.63 -12.13
CA MET A 146 8.25 19.43 -11.18
C MET A 146 6.91 18.75 -10.83
N ASP A 147 6.22 18.17 -11.82
CA ASP A 147 5.00 17.39 -11.57
C ASP A 147 5.30 16.20 -10.65
N THR A 148 6.40 15.49 -10.90
CA THR A 148 6.87 14.39 -10.03
C THR A 148 7.18 14.88 -8.62
N LEU A 149 7.83 16.04 -8.46
CA LEU A 149 8.13 16.64 -7.15
C LEU A 149 6.84 16.95 -6.36
N GLU A 150 5.84 17.54 -7.02
CA GLU A 150 4.55 17.85 -6.39
C GLU A 150 3.85 16.56 -5.92
N VAL A 151 3.76 15.57 -6.81
CA VAL A 151 3.10 14.29 -6.52
C VAL A 151 3.82 13.54 -5.40
N GLN A 152 5.16 13.53 -5.41
CA GLN A 152 5.96 12.86 -4.39
C GLN A 152 5.79 13.52 -3.02
N SER A 153 5.75 14.86 -2.97
CA SER A 153 5.50 15.60 -1.73
C SER A 153 4.13 15.27 -1.14
N LYS A 154 3.10 15.24 -1.99
CA LYS A 154 1.74 14.86 -1.60
C LYS A 154 1.65 13.40 -1.13
N LEU A 155 2.37 12.49 -1.80
CA LEU A 155 2.44 11.09 -1.40
C LEU A 155 3.08 10.93 -0.02
N MET A 156 4.16 11.66 0.27
CA MET A 156 4.82 11.62 1.57
C MET A 156 3.90 12.17 2.68
N GLU A 157 3.16 13.24 2.40
CA GLU A 157 2.14 13.77 3.33
C GLU A 157 1.04 12.74 3.62
N LEU A 158 0.50 12.10 2.59
CA LEU A 158 -0.51 11.05 2.72
C LEU A 158 0.03 9.83 3.47
N LYS A 159 1.27 9.42 3.20
CA LYS A 159 1.95 8.35 3.92
C LYS A 159 2.08 8.69 5.40
N HIS A 160 2.52 9.91 5.73
CA HIS A 160 2.60 10.36 7.11
C HIS A 160 1.23 10.31 7.79
N LYS A 161 0.17 10.84 7.15
CA LYS A 161 -1.20 10.78 7.68
C LYS A 161 -1.74 9.35 7.82
N GLY A 162 -1.47 8.47 6.85
CA GLY A 162 -1.97 7.10 6.83
C GLY A 162 -1.19 6.14 7.74
N THR A 163 0.08 6.43 8.04
CA THR A 163 0.90 5.65 8.97
C THR A 163 0.64 6.00 10.43
N GLN A 164 -0.02 7.13 10.71
CA GLN A 164 -0.49 7.44 12.06
C GLN A 164 -1.51 6.42 12.50
N ARG A 165 -1.11 5.58 13.48
CA ARG A 165 -2.03 4.69 14.16
C ARG A 165 -3.06 5.51 14.92
N ILE A 166 -4.26 5.60 14.38
CA ILE A 166 -5.42 6.10 15.09
C ILE A 166 -5.85 5.07 16.13
N GLN A 167 -5.78 5.44 17.41
CA GLN A 167 -6.23 4.57 18.50
C GLN A 167 -7.73 4.79 18.72
N SER A 168 -8.46 3.69 18.77
CA SER A 168 -9.87 3.66 19.14
C SER A 168 -9.98 3.12 20.56
N CYS A 169 -10.76 3.79 21.41
CA CYS A 169 -11.13 3.25 22.73
C CYS A 169 -12.21 2.17 22.64
N GLY A 170 -12.69 1.85 21.43
CA GLY A 170 -13.76 0.89 21.20
C GLY A 170 -15.12 1.37 21.71
N ALA A 171 -16.09 0.46 21.75
CA ALA A 171 -17.46 0.80 22.08
C ALA A 171 -17.67 1.00 23.59
N LEU A 172 -18.28 2.12 23.98
CA LEU A 172 -18.90 2.26 25.31
C LEU A 172 -20.27 1.58 25.31
N LEU A 173 -20.44 0.61 26.21
CA LEU A 173 -21.71 -0.02 26.48
C LEU A 173 -22.64 0.93 27.26
N VAL A 174 -23.92 0.88 26.95
CA VAL A 174 -24.98 1.69 27.59
C VAL A 174 -25.94 0.77 28.32
N ALA A 175 -26.34 1.14 29.54
CA ALA A 175 -27.42 0.45 30.24
C ALA A 175 -28.78 0.74 29.57
N PRO A 176 -29.79 -0.13 29.74
CA PRO A 176 -31.14 0.14 29.25
C PRO A 176 -31.66 1.50 29.69
N GLY A 177 -32.21 2.28 28.76
CA GLY A 177 -32.72 3.64 29.00
C GLY A 177 -31.70 4.77 28.92
N ALA A 178 -30.40 4.45 28.91
CA ALA A 178 -29.32 5.41 28.66
C ALA A 178 -29.02 5.53 27.17
N VAL A 179 -28.78 6.75 26.72
CA VAL A 179 -28.39 7.13 25.37
C VAL A 179 -26.98 7.72 25.45
N LYS A 180 -26.15 7.48 24.44
CA LYS A 180 -24.81 8.06 24.32
C LYS A 180 -24.72 8.97 23.10
N TYR A 181 -23.96 10.06 23.23
CA TYR A 181 -23.71 11.02 22.15
C TYR A 181 -22.21 11.41 22.11
N PRO A 182 -21.57 11.43 20.93
CA PRO A 182 -22.10 11.04 19.62
C PRO A 182 -22.39 9.52 19.56
N PRO A 183 -23.36 9.05 18.74
CA PRO A 183 -23.61 7.62 18.57
C PRO A 183 -22.49 6.96 17.76
N GLY A 184 -22.15 5.72 18.09
CA GLY A 184 -21.08 4.98 17.41
C GLY A 184 -20.41 3.93 18.29
N ASN A 185 -19.51 3.16 17.68
CA ASN A 185 -18.73 2.10 18.33
C ASN A 185 -17.20 2.26 18.14
N ASN A 186 -16.78 3.13 17.22
CA ASN A 186 -15.38 3.41 16.92
C ASN A 186 -15.05 4.85 17.33
N TYR A 187 -14.84 5.07 18.63
CA TYR A 187 -14.47 6.37 19.15
C TYR A 187 -12.95 6.51 19.10
N LEU A 188 -12.49 7.43 18.26
CA LEU A 188 -11.08 7.78 18.16
C LEU A 188 -10.64 8.59 19.39
N ASP A 189 -9.33 8.60 19.60
CA ASP A 189 -8.69 9.41 20.62
C ASP A 189 -9.13 10.88 20.59
N GLY A 190 -9.32 11.47 21.78
CA GLY A 190 -9.80 12.84 21.96
C GLY A 190 -11.33 13.01 21.92
N VAL A 191 -12.11 11.99 21.53
CA VAL A 191 -13.57 12.08 21.53
C VAL A 191 -14.13 12.00 22.96
N THR A 192 -15.01 12.94 23.31
CA THR A 192 -15.82 12.88 24.53
C THR A 192 -17.22 12.37 24.23
N VAL A 193 -17.59 11.27 24.88
CA VAL A 193 -18.93 10.69 24.84
C VAL A 193 -19.70 11.15 26.07
N THR A 194 -20.86 11.75 25.83
CA THR A 194 -21.81 12.15 26.88
C THR A 194 -22.97 11.15 26.91
N PHE A 195 -23.26 10.65 28.10
CA PHE A 195 -24.42 9.83 28.38
C PHE A 195 -25.57 10.69 28.88
N THR A 196 -26.76 10.39 28.39
CA THR A 196 -28.02 11.00 28.81
C THR A 196 -29.07 9.92 29.03
N CYS A 197 -30.07 10.20 29.84
CA CYS A 197 -31.23 9.32 29.94
C CYS A 197 -32.38 9.86 29.09
N LYS A 198 -33.33 8.99 28.72
CA LYS A 198 -34.59 9.44 28.13
C LYS A 198 -35.28 10.48 29.02
N PRO A 199 -36.17 11.34 28.47
CA PRO A 199 -37.11 12.12 29.26
C PRO A 199 -37.79 11.22 30.31
N GLU A 200 -38.11 11.76 31.49
CA GLU A 200 -38.65 11.02 32.66
C GLU A 200 -37.69 10.11 33.44
N TYR A 201 -36.38 10.15 33.18
CA TYR A 201 -35.38 9.44 33.97
C TYR A 201 -34.31 10.38 34.56
N PHE A 202 -33.79 10.04 35.74
CA PHE A 202 -32.59 10.62 36.33
C PHE A 202 -31.36 9.78 35.98
N ILE A 203 -30.29 10.46 35.58
CA ILE A 203 -29.00 9.84 35.28
C ILE A 203 -28.20 9.62 36.56
N HIS A 204 -27.60 8.44 36.68
CA HIS A 204 -26.63 8.11 37.72
C HIS A 204 -25.35 7.58 37.08
N GLY A 205 -24.21 7.80 37.74
CA GLY A 205 -22.88 7.42 37.24
C GLY A 205 -22.12 8.62 36.67
N THR A 206 -21.09 8.35 35.85
CA THR A 206 -20.27 9.40 35.25
C THR A 206 -20.80 9.75 33.86
N PRO A 207 -21.45 10.92 33.68
CA PRO A 207 -22.18 11.24 32.44
C PRO A 207 -21.26 11.56 31.26
N GLN A 208 -19.95 11.72 31.45
CA GLN A 208 -19.01 12.01 30.37
C GLN A 208 -17.78 11.13 30.47
N ARG A 209 -17.37 10.54 29.35
CA ARG A 209 -16.11 9.80 29.24
C ARG A 209 -15.36 10.28 28.02
N THR A 210 -14.07 10.51 28.17
CA THR A 210 -13.19 10.92 27.08
C THR A 210 -12.28 9.76 26.70
N CYS A 211 -12.09 9.55 25.41
CA CYS A 211 -11.11 8.59 24.90
C CYS A 211 -9.73 9.24 24.96
N VAL A 212 -8.79 8.65 25.72
CA VAL A 212 -7.42 9.14 25.90
C VAL A 212 -6.44 7.98 25.76
N ASN A 213 -5.54 8.07 24.77
CA ASN A 213 -4.57 7.05 24.38
C ASN A 213 -5.18 5.64 24.29
N GLY A 214 -6.32 5.52 23.60
CA GLY A 214 -6.99 4.23 23.38
C GLY A 214 -7.69 3.65 24.62
N SER A 215 -7.76 4.39 25.73
CA SER A 215 -8.52 4.01 26.93
C SER A 215 -9.54 5.09 27.33
N TRP A 216 -10.70 4.66 27.83
CA TRP A 216 -11.70 5.59 28.35
C TRP A 216 -11.28 6.14 29.72
N THR A 217 -11.49 7.43 29.95
CA THR A 217 -11.30 8.04 31.27
C THR A 217 -12.04 7.27 32.36
N PRO A 218 -11.51 7.17 33.59
CA PRO A 218 -12.18 6.50 34.70
C PRO A 218 -13.57 7.09 34.95
N GLY A 219 -14.52 6.23 35.32
CA GLY A 219 -15.89 6.65 35.59
C GLY A 219 -16.80 5.49 35.97
N TRP A 220 -17.87 5.81 36.66
CA TRP A 220 -18.91 4.87 37.04
C TRP A 220 -19.83 4.57 35.85
N HIS A 221 -20.28 3.32 35.75
CA HIS A 221 -21.24 2.90 34.72
C HIS A 221 -22.52 3.75 34.82
N VAL A 222 -23.02 4.20 33.67
CA VAL A 222 -24.21 5.05 33.61
C VAL A 222 -25.47 4.20 33.55
N TRP A 223 -26.45 4.54 34.38
CA TRP A 223 -27.77 3.93 34.38
C TRP A 223 -28.85 4.96 34.70
N CYS A 224 -30.08 4.65 34.33
CA CYS A 224 -31.21 5.56 34.39
C CYS A 224 -32.24 5.08 35.41
N ARG A 225 -32.60 5.94 36.36
CA ARG A 225 -33.65 5.69 37.35
C ARG A 225 -34.90 6.46 36.99
N CYS A 226 -36.07 5.84 37.13
CA CYS A 226 -37.35 6.50 36.90
C CYS A 226 -37.55 7.72 37.80
N LYS A 227 -38.07 8.83 37.25
CA LYS A 227 -38.54 9.96 38.05
C LYS A 227 -39.88 9.58 38.72
N LEU A 228 -39.93 9.61 40.05
CA LEU A 228 -41.17 9.45 40.81
C LEU A 228 -41.81 10.83 40.99
N THR A 229 -42.92 11.10 40.30
CA THR A 229 -43.78 12.25 40.60
C THR A 229 -45.01 11.73 41.33
N SER A 230 -45.13 12.08 42.62
CA SER A 230 -46.29 11.83 43.51
C SER A 230 -47.05 10.51 43.25
N ASN A 231 -46.58 9.44 43.89
CA ASN A 231 -47.21 8.11 44.01
C ASN A 231 -47.41 7.27 42.73
N PHE A 232 -46.92 7.69 41.55
CA PHE A 232 -46.84 6.83 40.37
C PHE A 232 -45.47 6.94 39.69
N ALA A 233 -44.90 5.79 39.29
CA ALA A 233 -43.73 5.74 38.42
C ALA A 233 -44.20 5.99 36.98
N VAL A 234 -43.96 7.20 36.46
CA VAL A 234 -44.28 7.54 35.06
C VAL A 234 -43.04 7.27 34.23
N CYS A 235 -42.81 6.00 33.90
CA CYS A 235 -41.74 5.59 33.01
C CYS A 235 -42.30 4.73 31.88
N SER A 236 -42.11 5.20 30.65
CA SER A 236 -42.61 4.60 29.41
C SER A 236 -41.66 3.54 28.85
#